data_AF-A0A529R075-F1
#
_entry.id   AF-A0A529R075-F1
#
_cell.length_a   1.000
_cell.length_b   1.000
_cell.length_c   1.000
_cell.angle_alpha   90.00
_cell.angle_beta   90.00
_cell.angle_gamma   90.00
#
_symmetry.space_group_name_H-M   'P 1'
#
loop_
_entity.id
_entity.type
_entity.pdbx_description
1 polymer ?
#
loop_
_entity_poly.entity_id
_entity_poly.type
_entity_poly.pdbx_seq_one_letter_code
_entity_poly.pdbx_strand_id
1 'polypeptide(L)'
;VRVAFVAVRAQTDKCGRWPEDMLETSENKHYADFGCSYQNNLAAQVANPNDLLGPRKQSEIDAENRGAVIDVYRARGISDEFLGNSEVTY
;
A
#
# COMPACT_ATOMS: atom_id res chain seq x y z
N VAL A 1 -4.15 8.88 -31.44
CA VAL A 1 -5.22 8.44 -30.50
C VAL A 1 -5.04 9.22 -29.19
N ARG A 2 -6.10 9.81 -28.62
CA ARG A 2 -6.06 10.57 -27.36
C ARG A 2 -6.97 9.87 -26.36
N VAL A 3 -6.44 9.54 -25.18
CA VAL A 3 -7.20 8.96 -24.07
C VAL A 3 -7.36 10.02 -22.99
N ALA A 4 -8.56 10.13 -22.43
CA ALA A 4 -8.85 10.95 -21.26
C ALA A 4 -9.71 10.14 -20.30
N PHE A 5 -9.41 10.21 -19.01
CA PHE A 5 -10.14 9.53 -17.94
C PHE A 5 -10.17 10.40 -16.69
N VAL A 6 -11.12 10.13 -15.81
CA VAL A 6 -11.25 10.80 -14.51
C VAL A 6 -10.36 10.07 -13.49
N ALA A 7 -9.54 10.82 -12.75
CA ALA A 7 -8.71 10.31 -11.67
C ALA A 7 -9.13 10.94 -10.34
N VAL A 8 -9.13 10.14 -9.28
CA VAL A 8 -9.37 10.59 -7.90
C VAL A 8 -8.02 10.71 -7.20
N ARG A 9 -7.84 11.78 -6.42
CA ARG A 9 -6.62 12.04 -5.65
C ARG A 9 -6.97 12.27 -4.18
N ALA A 10 -6.16 11.72 -3.28
CA ALA A 10 -6.27 12.02 -1.86
C ALA A 10 -5.81 13.47 -1.61
N GLN A 11 -6.59 14.22 -0.85
CA GLN A 11 -6.31 15.62 -0.53
C GLN A 11 -6.52 15.85 0.97
N THR A 12 -5.67 16.72 1.51
CA THR A 12 -5.70 17.20 2.89
C THR A 12 -5.67 18.72 2.90
N ASP A 13 -5.92 19.32 4.06
CA ASP A 13 -5.70 20.75 4.26
C ASP A 13 -4.19 21.09 4.25
N LYS A 14 -3.89 22.38 4.09
CA LYS A 14 -2.51 22.88 4.12
C LYS A 14 -1.94 22.79 5.54
N CYS A 15 -0.77 22.17 5.67
CA CYS A 15 0.09 22.20 6.87
C CYS A 15 1.20 23.27 6.73
N GLY A 16 2.08 23.40 7.73
CA GLY A 16 3.29 24.23 7.58
C GLY A 16 3.65 25.10 8.78
N ARG A 17 3.14 24.83 9.98
CA ARG A 17 3.52 25.60 11.17
C ARG A 17 4.55 24.82 11.99
N TRP A 18 5.79 25.31 11.99
CA TRP A 18 6.93 24.70 12.66
C TRP A 18 7.49 25.70 13.68
N PRO A 19 6.90 25.81 14.89
CA PRO A 19 7.29 26.82 15.88
C PRO A 19 8.65 26.53 16.55
N GLU A 20 9.11 25.29 16.49
CA GLU A 20 10.37 24.81 17.04
C GLU A 20 11.03 23.80 16.09
N ASP A 21 12.33 23.56 16.28
CA ASP A 21 13.06 22.51 15.56
C ASP A 21 12.59 21.13 16.03
N MET A 22 12.14 20.31 15.07
CA MET A 22 11.64 18.95 15.33
C MET A 22 12.71 17.98 15.86
N LEU A 23 13.99 18.29 15.69
CA LEU A 23 15.11 17.50 16.21
C LEU A 23 15.54 17.94 17.62
N GLU A 24 15.06 19.08 18.10
CA GLU A 24 15.46 19.68 19.38
C GLU A 24 14.56 19.21 20.55
N THR A 25 14.34 17.90 20.67
CA THR A 25 13.62 17.32 21.80
C THR A 25 14.08 15.90 22.11
N SER A 26 14.20 15.58 23.42
CA SER A 26 14.48 14.22 23.90
C SER A 26 13.21 13.47 24.31
N GLU A 27 12.03 14.10 24.22
CA GLU A 27 10.83 13.60 24.90
C GLU A 27 10.02 12.55 24.10
N ASN A 28 10.46 12.13 22.91
CA ASN A 28 9.71 11.20 22.02
C ASN A 28 8.21 11.52 21.92
N LYS A 29 7.89 12.82 21.84
CA LYS A 29 6.53 13.32 21.66
C LYS A 29 6.33 13.73 20.21
N HIS A 30 5.07 13.78 19.79
CA HIS A 30 4.71 14.36 18.52
C HIS A 30 5.05 15.85 18.49
N TYR A 31 5.74 16.30 17.43
CA TYR A 31 5.99 17.71 17.17
C TYR A 31 4.70 18.44 16.75
N ALA A 32 4.70 19.77 16.83
CA ALA A 32 3.49 20.59 16.64
C ALA A 32 2.70 20.29 15.35
N ASP A 33 3.38 20.04 14.23
CA ASP A 33 2.76 19.78 12.91
C ASP A 33 2.59 18.28 12.59
N PHE A 34 2.88 17.36 13.52
CA PHE A 34 2.99 15.91 13.22
C PHE A 34 1.74 15.33 12.55
N GLY A 35 0.55 15.64 13.07
CA GLY A 35 -0.69 15.11 12.50
C GLY A 35 -0.91 15.60 11.06
N CYS A 36 -0.72 16.89 10.81
CA CYS A 36 -1.01 17.49 9.50
C CYS A 36 0.06 17.13 8.47
N SER A 37 1.35 17.14 8.85
CA SER A 37 2.45 16.70 7.99
C SER A 37 2.33 15.21 7.63
N TYR A 38 1.96 14.35 8.59
CA TYR A 38 1.76 12.93 8.37
C TYR A 38 0.61 12.66 7.40
N GLN A 39 -0.52 13.35 7.57
CA GLN A 39 -1.66 13.24 6.66
C GLN A 39 -1.30 13.68 5.24
N ASN A 40 -0.57 14.78 5.07
CA ASN A 40 -0.09 15.24 3.76
C ASN A 40 0.85 14.20 3.11
N ASN A 41 1.77 13.62 3.87
CA ASN A 41 2.66 12.58 3.40
C ASN A 41 1.91 11.30 3.01
N LEU A 42 0.91 10.89 3.81
CA LEU A 42 0.08 9.74 3.49
C LEU A 42 -0.72 9.99 2.20
N ALA A 43 -1.36 11.15 2.07
CA ALA A 43 -2.12 11.52 0.88
C ALA A 43 -1.25 11.53 -0.40
N ALA A 44 0.02 11.91 -0.29
CA ALA A 44 0.98 11.87 -1.40
C ALA A 44 1.41 10.44 -1.79
N GLN A 45 1.39 9.50 -0.84
CA GLN A 45 1.79 8.11 -1.05
C GLN A 45 0.63 7.20 -1.50
N VAL A 46 -0.62 7.62 -1.27
CA VAL A 46 -1.80 6.83 -1.64
C VAL A 46 -1.94 6.74 -3.16
N ALA A 47 -1.78 5.52 -3.69
CA ALA A 47 -1.90 5.24 -5.13
C ALA A 47 -3.36 5.27 -5.62
N ASN A 48 -4.31 4.72 -4.85
CA ASN A 48 -5.73 4.71 -5.17
C ASN A 48 -6.57 5.09 -3.93
N PRO A 49 -7.07 6.34 -3.86
CA PRO A 49 -7.85 6.80 -2.71
C PRO A 49 -9.15 6.03 -2.48
N ASN A 50 -9.70 5.37 -3.50
CA ASN A 50 -10.94 4.62 -3.37
C ASN A 50 -10.80 3.41 -2.42
N ASP A 51 -9.59 2.90 -2.22
CA ASP A 51 -9.33 1.77 -1.32
C ASP A 51 -9.59 2.13 0.15
N LEU A 52 -9.65 3.42 0.49
CA LEU A 52 -10.01 3.91 1.84
C LEU A 52 -11.52 3.96 2.08
N LEU A 53 -12.33 3.97 1.02
CA LEU A 53 -13.80 4.00 1.12
C LEU A 53 -14.38 2.59 1.25
N GLY A 54 -13.64 1.60 0.77
CA GLY A 54 -13.99 0.19 0.88
C GLY A 54 -12.99 -0.69 0.16
N PRO A 55 -13.06 -2.01 0.37
CA PRO A 55 -12.24 -2.95 -0.36
C PRO A 55 -12.50 -2.82 -1.86
N ARG A 56 -11.43 -2.99 -2.65
CA ARG A 56 -11.53 -3.08 -4.12
C ARG A 56 -12.58 -4.14 -4.49
N LYS A 57 -13.40 -3.84 -5.50
CA LYS A 57 -14.33 -4.83 -6.05
C LYS A 57 -13.57 -6.07 -6.47
N GLN A 58 -14.17 -7.24 -6.24
CA GLN A 58 -13.65 -8.49 -6.77
C GLN A 58 -13.55 -8.38 -8.30
N SER A 59 -12.40 -8.75 -8.85
CA SER A 59 -12.26 -8.96 -10.28
C SER A 59 -12.90 -10.28 -10.69
N GLU A 60 -13.01 -10.50 -12.00
CA GLU A 60 -13.27 -11.83 -12.51
C GLU A 60 -12.21 -12.82 -12.01
N ILE A 61 -12.62 -14.08 -11.93
CA ILE A 61 -11.75 -15.17 -11.52
C ILE A 61 -10.77 -15.47 -12.66
N ASP A 62 -9.47 -15.47 -12.35
CA ASP A 62 -8.46 -16.10 -13.18
C ASP A 62 -8.57 -17.63 -13.04
N ALA A 63 -9.30 -18.25 -13.98
CA ALA A 63 -9.57 -19.68 -13.94
C ALA A 63 -8.32 -20.53 -14.17
N GLU A 64 -7.39 -20.05 -14.99
CA GLU A 64 -6.15 -20.75 -15.32
C GLU A 64 -5.22 -20.81 -14.11
N ASN A 65 -4.95 -19.66 -13.49
CA ASN A 65 -4.11 -19.59 -12.30
C ASN A 65 -4.70 -20.39 -11.13
N ARG A 66 -6.04 -20.32 -10.94
CA ARG A 66 -6.70 -21.15 -9.92
C ARG A 66 -6.56 -22.64 -10.18
N GLY A 67 -6.67 -23.07 -11.44
CA GLY A 67 -6.45 -24.47 -11.81
C GLY A 67 -5.05 -24.94 -11.41
N ALA A 68 -4.03 -24.17 -11.79
CA ALA A 68 -2.64 -24.47 -11.45
C ALA A 68 -2.42 -24.58 -9.93
N VAL A 69 -2.94 -23.62 -9.14
CA VAL A 69 -2.81 -23.65 -7.67
C VAL A 69 -3.52 -24.86 -7.05
N ILE A 70 -4.70 -25.22 -7.56
CA ILE A 70 -5.44 -26.41 -7.09
C ILE A 70 -4.65 -27.69 -7.37
N ASP A 71 -4.03 -27.80 -8.55
CA ASP A 71 -3.24 -28.97 -8.92
C ASP A 71 -1.99 -29.11 -8.06
N VAL A 72 -1.29 -28.01 -7.75
CA VAL A 72 -0.16 -27.99 -6.79
C VAL A 72 -0.62 -28.44 -5.41
N TYR A 73 -1.75 -27.93 -4.91
CA TYR A 73 -2.31 -28.32 -3.62
C TYR A 73 -2.64 -29.81 -3.56
N ARG A 74 -3.27 -30.35 -4.62
CA ARG A 74 -3.62 -31.78 -4.72
C ARG A 74 -2.39 -32.67 -4.77
N ALA A 75 -1.32 -32.24 -5.44
CA ALA A 75 -0.04 -32.94 -5.49
C ALA A 75 0.74 -32.86 -4.17
N ARG A 76 0.25 -32.11 -3.16
CA ARG A 76 0.99 -31.74 -1.94
C ARG A 76 2.33 -31.08 -2.26
N GLY A 77 2.37 -30.34 -3.38
CA GLY A 77 3.55 -29.64 -3.84
C GLY A 77 3.70 -28.25 -3.21
N ILE A 78 4.87 -27.67 -3.40
CA ILE A 78 5.17 -26.27 -3.12
C ILE A 78 5.31 -25.59 -4.49
N SER A 79 4.73 -24.40 -4.70
CA SER A 79 4.91 -23.71 -5.98
C SER A 79 6.37 -23.27 -6.16
N ASP A 80 6.86 -23.29 -7.40
CA ASP A 80 8.27 -22.96 -7.72
C ASP A 80 8.67 -21.55 -7.27
N GLU A 81 7.71 -20.62 -7.19
CA GLU A 81 7.89 -19.26 -6.65
C GLU A 81 8.41 -19.26 -5.20
N PHE A 82 8.02 -20.25 -4.39
CA PHE A 82 8.52 -20.39 -3.02
C PHE A 82 9.83 -21.18 -2.94
N LEU A 83 10.21 -21.93 -3.98
CA LEU A 83 11.47 -22.65 -4.04
C LEU A 83 12.64 -21.73 -4.45
N GLY A 84 12.38 -20.72 -5.29
CA GLY A 84 13.42 -19.80 -5.79
C GLY A 84 13.88 -18.74 -4.78
N ASN A 85 13.07 -18.44 -3.76
CA ASN A 85 13.29 -17.34 -2.81
C ASN A 85 13.64 -17.81 -1.39
N SER A 86 13.87 -19.12 -1.19
CA SER A 86 14.28 -19.64 0.12
C SER A 86 15.77 -19.42 0.34
N GLU A 87 16.13 -18.56 1.30
CA GLU A 87 17.50 -18.49 1.85
C GLU A 87 17.86 -19.75 2.66
N VAL A 88 16.87 -20.60 2.95
CA VAL A 88 17.01 -21.81 3.76
C VAL A 88 16.87 -23.04 2.88
N THR A 89 17.95 -23.80 2.75
CA THR A 89 17.94 -25.15 2.18
C THR A 89 17.42 -26.13 3.23
N TYR A 90 16.30 -26.78 2.96
CA TYR A 90 15.75 -27.86 3.80
C TYR A 90 16.33 -29.21 3.39
#